data_AF-A0A6M4GW18-F1
#
_entry.id   AF-A0A6M4GW18-F1
#
_cell.length_a   1.000
_cell.length_b   1.000
_cell.length_c   1.000
_cell.angle_alpha   90.00
_cell.angle_beta   90.00
_cell.angle_gamma   90.00
#
_symmetry.space_group_name_H-M   'P 1'
#
loop_
_entity.id
_entity.type
_entity.pdbx_description
1 polymer ?
#
loop_
_entity_poly.entity_id
_entity_poly.type
_entity_poly.pdbx_seq_one_letter_code
_entity_poly.pdbx_strand_id
1 'polypeptide(L)'
;MRRAIAAAILACALPAGAHTSDCSRQSGVGKARCERHEVMYKQCGAVKGEEHFACDRSYLLENPLKCEGYEGTEAARCTKEVTAFKACEANAGRAFMKCVRNATGESPMGH
;
A
#
# COMPACT_ATOMS: atom_id res chain seq x y z
N MET A 1 25.17 33.74 -37.08
CA MET A 1 25.19 32.26 -37.02
C MET A 1 24.77 31.83 -35.62
N ARG A 2 23.49 31.49 -35.40
CA ARG A 2 22.96 31.09 -34.08
C ARG A 2 22.89 29.56 -34.01
N ARG A 3 23.69 28.96 -33.13
CA ARG A 3 23.66 27.54 -32.82
C ARG A 3 22.48 27.25 -31.90
N ALA A 4 21.50 26.47 -32.38
CA ALA A 4 20.49 25.87 -31.53
C ALA A 4 20.99 24.48 -31.14
N ILE A 5 21.31 24.28 -29.85
CA ILE A 5 21.61 22.98 -29.29
C ILE A 5 20.26 22.38 -28.90
N ALA A 6 19.80 21.40 -29.67
CA ALA A 6 18.64 20.58 -29.31
C ALA A 6 19.07 19.65 -28.17
N ALA A 7 18.61 19.96 -26.95
CA ALA A 7 18.72 19.05 -25.81
C ALA A 7 17.70 17.92 -26.01
N ALA A 8 18.19 16.75 -26.43
CA ALA A 8 17.42 15.51 -26.41
C ALA A 8 17.15 15.13 -24.94
N ILE A 9 15.95 15.42 -24.46
CA ILE A 9 15.46 14.86 -23.19
C ILE A 9 15.12 13.40 -23.48
N LEU A 10 16.11 12.54 -23.24
CA LEU A 10 15.93 11.10 -23.18
C LEU A 10 15.10 10.82 -21.92
N ALA A 11 13.78 10.76 -22.08
CA ALA A 11 12.89 10.22 -21.07
C ALA A 11 13.20 8.73 -20.93
N CYS A 12 14.18 8.41 -20.07
CA CYS A 12 14.28 7.08 -19.49
C CYS A 12 13.00 6.85 -18.70
N ALA A 13 12.01 6.25 -19.36
CA ALA A 13 10.94 5.52 -18.69
C ALA A 13 11.63 4.39 -17.91
N LEU A 14 12.02 4.69 -16.67
CA LEU A 14 12.36 3.66 -15.72
C LEU A 14 11.18 2.68 -15.70
N PRO A 15 11.43 1.37 -15.82
CA PRO A 15 10.36 0.41 -15.61
C PRO A 15 9.75 0.70 -14.25
N ALA A 16 8.42 0.75 -14.18
CA ALA A 16 7.67 0.80 -12.93
C ALA A 16 8.06 -0.44 -12.11
N GLY A 17 9.16 -0.31 -11.36
CA GLY A 17 9.78 -1.39 -10.64
C GLY A 17 8.86 -1.82 -9.51
N ALA A 18 8.42 -3.07 -9.60
CA ALA A 18 8.14 -3.95 -8.46
C ALA A 18 7.16 -3.43 -7.39
N HIS A 19 5.89 -3.22 -7.75
CA HIS A 19 4.81 -3.13 -6.75
C HIS A 19 3.66 -4.12 -6.97
N THR A 20 3.71 -4.95 -8.02
CA THR A 20 2.82 -6.11 -8.16
C THR A 20 3.62 -7.34 -7.73
N SER A 21 3.65 -7.59 -6.43
CA SER A 21 4.12 -8.87 -5.89
C SER A 21 3.17 -9.96 -6.36
N ASP A 22 3.70 -11.02 -6.97
CA ASP A 22 2.92 -12.22 -7.26
C ASP A 22 2.27 -12.75 -5.96
N CYS A 23 1.00 -12.40 -5.74
CA CYS A 23 0.26 -12.76 -4.54
C CYS A 23 0.00 -14.27 -4.45
N SER A 24 0.29 -15.06 -5.50
CA SER A 24 0.04 -16.51 -5.53
C SER A 24 0.86 -17.29 -4.51
N ARG A 25 1.99 -16.73 -4.06
CA ARG A 25 2.86 -17.34 -3.03
C ARG A 25 2.41 -17.07 -1.60
N GLN A 26 1.43 -16.19 -1.42
CA GLN A 26 0.89 -15.87 -0.11
C GLN A 26 -0.41 -16.63 0.16
N SER A 27 -0.78 -16.72 1.44
CA SER A 27 -2.04 -17.30 1.89
C SER A 27 -2.67 -16.44 3.00
N GLY A 28 -3.93 -16.73 3.32
CA GLY A 28 -4.64 -16.09 4.43
C GLY A 28 -4.71 -14.57 4.33
N VAL A 29 -4.48 -13.90 5.46
CA VAL A 29 -4.46 -12.44 5.57
C VAL A 29 -3.32 -11.82 4.76
N GLY A 30 -2.18 -12.52 4.64
CA GLY A 30 -1.07 -12.07 3.82
C GLY A 30 -1.52 -11.83 2.39
N LYS A 31 -2.11 -12.88 1.78
CA LYS A 31 -2.63 -12.82 0.41
C LYS A 31 -3.62 -11.69 0.21
N ALA A 32 -4.57 -11.53 1.14
CA ALA A 32 -5.57 -10.47 1.03
C ALA A 32 -4.96 -9.06 1.14
N ARG A 33 -3.90 -8.87 1.95
CA ARG A 33 -3.16 -7.60 1.95
C ARG A 33 -2.49 -7.33 0.61
N CYS A 34 -1.86 -8.35 0.02
CA CYS A 34 -1.21 -8.23 -1.28
C CYS A 34 -2.22 -7.90 -2.38
N GLU A 35 -3.33 -8.64 -2.47
CA GLU A 35 -4.37 -8.39 -3.47
C GLU A 35 -4.98 -6.99 -3.31
N ARG A 36 -5.25 -6.56 -2.07
CA ARG A 36 -5.69 -5.18 -1.79
C ARG A 36 -4.65 -4.16 -2.21
N HIS A 37 -3.36 -4.41 -1.94
CA HIS A 37 -2.28 -3.52 -2.32
C HIS A 37 -2.14 -3.40 -3.83
N GLU A 38 -2.37 -4.47 -4.60
CA GLU A 38 -2.39 -4.38 -6.07
C GLU A 38 -3.52 -3.48 -6.58
N VAL A 39 -4.71 -3.57 -5.98
CA VAL A 39 -5.83 -2.68 -6.35
C VAL A 39 -5.54 -1.24 -5.93
N MET A 40 -5.02 -1.05 -4.72
CA MET A 40 -4.60 0.27 -4.21
C MET A 40 -3.56 0.90 -5.13
N TYR A 41 -2.55 0.15 -5.57
CA TYR A 41 -1.52 0.64 -6.48
C TYR A 41 -2.08 1.07 -7.83
N LYS A 42 -3.09 0.38 -8.37
CA LYS A 42 -3.78 0.80 -9.60
C LYS A 42 -4.53 2.12 -9.43
N GLN A 43 -5.05 2.38 -8.24
CA GLN A 43 -5.81 3.61 -7.94
C GLN A 43 -4.91 4.79 -7.56
N CYS A 44 -3.97 4.58 -6.64
CA CYS A 44 -3.06 5.61 -6.13
C CYS A 44 -1.86 5.85 -7.04
N GLY A 45 -1.57 4.92 -7.95
CA GLY A 45 -0.49 5.01 -8.93
C GLY A 45 0.91 5.01 -8.30
N ALA A 46 1.91 5.23 -9.14
CA ALA A 46 3.32 5.35 -8.74
C ALA A 46 3.66 6.76 -8.20
N VAL A 47 2.70 7.45 -7.56
CA VAL A 47 2.95 8.76 -6.97
C VAL A 47 4.07 8.60 -5.93
N LYS A 48 4.99 9.57 -5.89
CA LYS A 48 6.07 9.61 -4.89
C LYS A 48 5.78 10.71 -3.90
N GLY A 49 6.27 10.57 -2.67
CA GLY A 49 6.14 11.61 -1.65
C GLY A 49 4.94 11.37 -0.72
N GLU A 50 4.51 12.42 -0.02
CA GLU A 50 3.47 12.33 1.01
C GLU A 50 2.07 12.14 0.42
N GLU A 51 1.86 12.58 -0.83
CA GLU A 51 0.62 12.41 -1.58
C GLU A 51 0.29 10.94 -1.82
N HIS A 52 1.31 10.11 -2.05
CA HIS A 52 1.17 8.66 -2.15
C HIS A 52 0.61 8.07 -0.86
N PHE A 53 1.23 8.41 0.28
CA PHE A 53 0.77 7.91 1.57
C PHE A 53 -0.60 8.45 1.96
N ALA A 54 -0.95 9.66 1.53
CA ALA A 54 -2.29 10.21 1.73
C ALA A 54 -3.34 9.38 0.97
N CYS A 55 -3.07 9.03 -0.29
CA CYS A 55 -3.96 8.16 -1.07
C CYS A 55 -4.05 6.77 -0.46
N ASP A 56 -2.91 6.14 -0.15
CA ASP A 56 -2.88 4.80 0.44
C ASP A 56 -3.65 4.75 1.76
N ARG A 57 -3.49 5.78 2.61
CA ARG A 57 -4.23 5.89 3.88
C ARG A 57 -5.73 5.90 3.62
N SER A 58 -6.21 6.80 2.76
CA SER A 58 -7.65 6.92 2.47
C SER A 58 -8.19 5.60 1.91
N TYR A 59 -7.46 5.00 0.96
CA TYR A 59 -7.84 3.72 0.38
C TYR A 59 -7.95 2.61 1.44
N LEU A 60 -6.97 2.49 2.34
CA LEU A 60 -6.99 1.46 3.39
C LEU A 60 -8.13 1.65 4.40
N LEU A 61 -8.48 2.89 4.74
CA LEU A 61 -9.59 3.20 5.63
C LEU A 61 -10.94 2.88 4.98
N GLU A 62 -11.09 3.12 3.68
CA GLU A 62 -12.29 2.81 2.90
C GLU A 62 -12.41 1.32 2.56
N ASN A 63 -11.28 0.62 2.46
CA ASN A 63 -11.20 -0.78 2.04
C ASN A 63 -10.49 -1.67 3.09
N PRO A 64 -11.00 -1.73 4.34
CA PRO A 64 -10.48 -2.67 5.33
C PRO A 64 -10.69 -4.12 4.87
N LEU A 65 -9.83 -5.03 5.32
CA LEU A 65 -10.07 -6.45 5.05
C LEU A 65 -11.36 -6.91 5.73
N LYS A 66 -12.12 -7.76 5.03
CA LYS A 66 -13.24 -8.48 5.61
C LYS A 66 -12.68 -9.68 6.37
N CYS A 67 -12.86 -9.71 7.69
CA CYS A 67 -12.30 -10.77 8.52
C CYS A 67 -13.18 -12.04 8.57
N GLU A 68 -14.40 -11.94 8.03
CA GLU A 68 -15.33 -13.06 7.85
C GLU A 68 -14.71 -14.09 6.89
N GLY A 69 -14.48 -15.32 7.38
CA GLY A 69 -13.88 -16.41 6.60
C GLY A 69 -12.43 -16.74 6.96
N TYR A 70 -11.80 -15.97 7.85
CA TYR A 70 -10.57 -16.40 8.51
C TYR A 70 -10.88 -17.06 9.84
N GLU A 71 -10.03 -18.01 10.23
CA GLU A 71 -10.12 -18.68 11.53
C GLU A 71 -8.78 -18.60 12.30
N GLY A 72 -8.84 -18.86 13.60
CA GLY A 72 -7.66 -18.92 14.47
C GLY A 72 -6.78 -17.66 14.39
N THR A 73 -5.49 -17.87 14.14
CA THR A 73 -4.49 -16.79 14.11
C THR A 73 -4.73 -15.80 12.98
N GLU A 74 -5.26 -16.25 11.84
CA GLU A 74 -5.56 -15.37 10.70
C GLU A 74 -6.71 -14.42 11.02
N ALA A 75 -7.78 -14.92 11.68
CA ALA A 75 -8.88 -14.07 12.14
C ALA A 75 -8.40 -13.00 13.13
N ALA A 76 -7.52 -13.38 14.06
CA ALA A 76 -6.92 -12.47 15.03
C ALA A 76 -6.04 -11.42 14.34
N ARG A 77 -5.21 -11.82 13.36
CA ARG A 77 -4.37 -10.90 12.57
C ARG A 77 -5.20 -9.89 11.78
N CYS A 78 -6.25 -10.36 11.11
CA CYS A 78 -7.17 -9.49 10.37
C CYS A 78 -7.86 -8.48 11.30
N THR A 79 -8.45 -8.96 12.40
CA THR A 79 -9.16 -8.11 13.36
C THR A 79 -8.24 -7.06 13.97
N LYS A 80 -7.00 -7.46 14.29
CA LYS A 80 -5.97 -6.55 14.82
C LYS A 80 -5.63 -5.45 13.83
N GLU A 81 -5.52 -5.75 12.53
CA GLU A 81 -5.29 -4.74 11.50
C GLU A 81 -6.47 -3.77 11.36
N VAL A 82 -7.69 -4.26 11.24
CA VAL A 82 -8.88 -3.41 11.10
C VAL A 82 -9.06 -2.51 12.33
N THR A 83 -8.75 -3.03 13.51
CA THR A 83 -8.72 -2.24 14.76
C THR A 83 -7.63 -1.18 14.72
N ALA A 84 -6.43 -1.53 14.24
CA ALA A 84 -5.33 -0.58 14.10
C ALA A 84 -5.64 0.54 13.11
N PHE A 85 -6.36 0.26 12.02
CA PHE A 85 -6.79 1.30 11.07
C PHE A 85 -7.63 2.38 11.76
N LYS A 86 -8.63 1.97 12.56
CA LYS A 86 -9.46 2.90 13.33
C LYS A 86 -8.66 3.65 14.38
N ALA A 87 -7.82 2.95 15.15
CA ALA A 87 -7.01 3.57 16.20
C ALA A 87 -5.99 4.58 15.65
N CYS A 88 -5.46 4.32 14.45
CA CYS A 88 -4.46 5.15 13.81
C CYS A 88 -5.06 6.22 12.88
N GLU A 89 -6.38 6.26 12.67
CA GLU A 89 -7.06 7.09 11.66
C GLU A 89 -6.69 8.57 11.76
N ALA A 90 -6.51 9.12 12.96
CA ALA A 90 -6.14 10.51 13.17
C ALA A 90 -4.76 10.90 12.58
N ASN A 91 -3.89 9.92 12.29
CA ASN A 91 -2.59 10.17 11.71
C ASN A 91 -2.70 10.40 10.20
N ALA A 92 -1.93 11.37 9.68
CA ALA A 92 -1.87 11.64 8.24
C ALA A 92 -0.87 10.72 7.52
N GLY A 93 -1.20 10.34 6.28
CA GLY A 93 -0.32 9.68 5.32
C GLY A 93 0.66 8.67 5.92
N ARG A 94 1.96 8.98 5.88
CA ARG A 94 3.02 8.07 6.34
C ARG A 94 2.92 7.73 7.83
N ALA A 95 2.48 8.68 8.65
CA ALA A 95 2.34 8.47 10.09
C ALA A 95 1.25 7.42 10.39
N PHE A 96 0.19 7.36 9.59
CA PHE A 96 -0.79 6.29 9.65
C PHE A 96 -0.16 4.92 9.38
N MET A 97 0.62 4.77 8.30
CA MET A 97 1.28 3.50 7.97
C MET A 97 2.23 3.03 9.08
N LYS A 98 2.98 3.96 9.66
CA LYS A 98 3.89 3.67 10.79
C LYS A 98 3.10 3.26 12.03
N CYS A 99 2.03 3.97 12.37
CA CYS A 99 1.17 3.64 13.50
C CYS A 99 0.58 2.23 13.36
N VAL A 100 0.01 1.92 12.20
CA VAL A 100 -0.55 0.60 11.91
C VAL A 100 0.51 -0.49 12.04
N ARG A 101 1.67 -0.33 11.39
CA ARG A 101 2.76 -1.32 11.46
C ARG A 101 3.24 -1.55 12.88
N ASN A 102 3.34 -0.50 13.69
CA ASN A 102 3.72 -0.62 15.09
C ASN A 102 2.67 -1.36 15.92
N ALA A 103 1.39 -1.10 15.66
CA ALA A 103 0.28 -1.76 16.36
C ALA A 103 0.17 -3.24 15.98
N THR A 104 0.28 -3.57 14.70
CA THR A 104 0.07 -4.94 14.18
C THR A 104 1.32 -5.79 14.26
N GLY A 105 2.51 -5.19 14.10
CA GLY A 105 3.78 -5.88 13.89
C GLY A 105 4.06 -6.20 12.42
N GLU A 106 3.18 -5.80 11.50
CA GLU A 106 3.22 -6.20 10.07
C GLU A 106 2.86 -5.03 9.15
N SER A 107 3.33 -5.06 7.91
CA SER A 107 2.92 -4.07 6.90
C SER A 107 1.45 -4.27 6.51
N PRO A 108 0.62 -3.21 6.47
CA PRO A 108 -0.74 -3.34 5.92
C PRO A 108 -0.76 -3.62 4.41
N MET A 109 0.39 -3.47 3.72
CA MET A 109 0.52 -3.70 2.29
C MET A 109 0.90 -5.14 1.91
N GLY A 110 1.12 -6.02 2.89
CA GLY A 110 1.68 -7.35 2.65
C GLY A 110 3.20 -7.32 2.42
N HIS A 111 3.81 -8.49 2.20
CA HIS A 111 5.26 -8.69 2.01
C HIS A 111 5.59 -9.51 0.77
#